data_AF-A0A2H0QC44-F1
#
_entry.id   AF-A0A2H0QC44-F1
#
_cell.length_a   1.000
_cell.length_b   1.000
_cell.length_c   1.000
_cell.angle_alpha   90.00
_cell.angle_beta   90.00
_cell.angle_gamma   90.00
#
_symmetry.space_group_name_H-M   'P 1'
#
loop_
_entity.id
_entity.type
_entity.pdbx_description
1 polymer ?
#
loop_
_entity_poly.entity_id
_entity_poly.type
_entity_poly.pdbx_seq_one_letter_code
_entity_poly.pdbx_strand_id
1 'polypeptide(L)'
;MTVALFVSSCGPSQINPFQSNTINASLTVSQALKMCSDQSAEEFVAISALRSKHELGYQWLARVVVTNPKKELNTISYLSRKELKAKAIEMLSGPLASAEIISLDQAIKYRKQLDELKLLQQQIERLEFLECHMDEYFYLGKIPFKSYVELVGGVGDEQSVVELCTVFRNSASCKAELYMAKAHSIVAQMINKYKQQFEIRFLNPRFNLGAKHPSISCQKVNGSFELKVLINASPVDFMAVKNAAKFWRSDDKKVSLSIIESNNAEAIKINRIASGPSHVNMLERSSINLAPGLDHPKVIAHEMGHILGYPDCYFEAWDKEKEAFLYLDLDPMGNNLMCNINEKAVIPDQYFDQLIHSYCR
;
A
#
# COMPACT_ATOMS: atom_id res chain seq x y z
N MET A 1 -10.95 12.43 0.50
CA MET A 1 -9.68 11.69 0.36
C MET A 1 -9.93 10.31 0.94
N THR A 2 -10.15 9.32 0.08
CA THR A 2 -10.44 7.95 0.48
C THR A 2 -9.10 7.25 0.64
N VAL A 3 -8.69 6.99 1.89
CA VAL A 3 -7.56 6.10 2.16
C VAL A 3 -8.03 4.71 1.77
N ALA A 4 -7.56 4.26 0.61
CA ALA A 4 -7.89 2.95 0.10
C ALA A 4 -6.89 1.93 0.66
N LEU A 5 -7.37 0.72 0.91
CA LEU A 5 -6.67 -0.35 1.61
C LEU A 5 -5.51 -0.89 0.76
N PHE A 6 -4.26 -0.48 1.02
CA PHE A 6 -3.11 -1.27 0.57
C PHE A 6 -2.61 -2.12 1.72
N VAL A 7 -2.57 -3.43 1.49
CA VAL A 7 -1.74 -4.36 2.25
C VAL A 7 -0.74 -4.91 1.25
N SER A 8 0.22 -4.07 0.84
CA SER A 8 1.53 -4.60 0.47
C SER A 8 2.32 -4.70 1.76
N SER A 9 2.31 -5.87 2.39
CA SER A 9 3.11 -6.16 3.58
C SER A 9 4.60 -6.22 3.22
N CYS A 10 5.21 -5.07 2.96
CA CYS A 10 6.63 -4.90 3.15
C CYS A 10 6.83 -4.38 4.57
N GLY A 11 6.80 -5.28 5.57
CA GLY A 11 7.48 -5.00 6.83
C GLY A 11 8.99 -4.86 6.56
N PRO A 12 9.75 -4.06 7.34
CA PRO A 12 11.20 -4.12 7.23
C PRO A 12 11.63 -5.51 7.72
N SER A 13 12.18 -6.32 6.82
CA SER A 13 12.78 -7.59 7.22
C SER A 13 13.93 -7.27 8.19
N GLN A 14 13.75 -7.50 9.49
CA GLN A 14 14.88 -7.59 10.41
C GLN A 14 15.56 -8.94 10.20
N ILE A 15 16.14 -9.14 9.01
CA ILE A 15 17.07 -10.23 8.77
C ILE A 15 18.43 -9.72 9.19
N ASN A 16 19.01 -10.40 10.18
CA ASN A 16 20.41 -10.27 10.55
C ASN A 16 21.27 -10.36 9.27
N PRO A 17 22.07 -9.35 8.90
CA PRO A 17 22.77 -9.29 7.61
C PRO A 17 23.78 -10.43 7.36
N PHE A 18 23.95 -11.34 8.32
CA PHE A 18 24.83 -12.50 8.26
C PHE A 18 24.14 -13.84 7.96
N GLN A 19 22.83 -13.86 7.69
CA GLN A 19 22.11 -15.08 7.30
C GLN A 19 21.26 -14.87 6.04
N SER A 20 21.91 -14.74 4.88
CA SER A 20 21.23 -14.72 3.58
C SER A 20 21.37 -16.08 2.90
N ASN A 21 20.29 -16.87 2.88
CA ASN A 21 19.98 -17.83 1.81
C ASN A 21 18.53 -18.37 1.82
N THR A 22 17.66 -17.85 2.69
CA THR A 22 16.22 -18.15 2.62
C THR A 22 15.50 -17.12 1.77
N ILE A 23 14.76 -17.61 0.79
CA ILE A 23 13.97 -16.86 -0.17
C ILE A 23 13.00 -15.92 0.57
N ASN A 24 13.13 -14.62 0.31
CA ASN A 24 12.25 -13.56 0.80
C ASN A 24 10.85 -13.74 0.17
N ALA A 25 9.97 -14.48 0.84
CA ALA A 25 8.56 -14.54 0.49
C ALA A 25 7.78 -13.60 1.42
N SER A 26 7.23 -12.50 0.91
CA SER A 26 6.18 -11.78 1.63
C SER A 26 4.92 -12.64 1.60
N LEU A 27 4.32 -12.92 2.76
CA LEU A 27 3.10 -13.72 2.83
C LEU A 27 1.90 -12.93 2.28
N THR A 28 1.05 -13.55 1.45
CA THR A 28 -0.28 -12.96 1.17
C THR A 28 -1.08 -12.88 2.47
N VAL A 29 -2.06 -11.97 2.58
CA VAL A 29 -2.94 -11.90 3.76
C VAL A 29 -3.51 -13.28 4.10
N SER A 30 -4.00 -14.04 3.11
CA SER A 30 -4.52 -15.39 3.32
C SER A 30 -3.45 -16.41 3.75
N GLN A 31 -2.22 -16.31 3.26
CA GLN A 31 -1.10 -17.18 3.69
C GLN A 31 -0.62 -16.83 5.10
N ALA A 32 -0.56 -15.53 5.41
CA ALA A 32 -0.19 -15.03 6.73
C ALA A 32 -1.27 -15.45 7.74
N LEU A 33 -2.56 -15.22 7.44
CA LEU A 33 -3.69 -15.70 8.25
C LEU A 33 -3.68 -17.22 8.47
N LYS A 34 -3.29 -17.99 7.45
CA LYS A 34 -3.14 -19.45 7.58
C LYS A 34 -2.00 -19.85 8.52
N MET A 35 -0.99 -18.99 8.71
CA MET A 35 0.04 -19.16 9.73
C MET A 35 -0.44 -18.71 11.13
N CYS A 36 -1.52 -17.94 11.20
CA CYS A 36 -2.12 -17.39 12.42
C CYS A 36 -3.42 -18.12 12.83
N SER A 37 -3.77 -19.22 12.15
CA SER A 37 -5.14 -19.78 12.11
C SER A 37 -5.66 -20.37 13.43
N ASP A 38 -4.84 -20.44 14.47
CA ASP A 38 -5.23 -21.07 15.74
C ASP A 38 -6.04 -20.14 16.66
N GLN A 39 -6.29 -18.87 16.28
CA GLN A 39 -6.95 -17.87 17.14
C GLN A 39 -8.08 -17.05 16.46
N SER A 40 -8.52 -17.42 15.26
CA SER A 40 -9.64 -16.74 14.61
C SER A 40 -10.92 -16.87 15.42
N ALA A 41 -11.71 -15.80 15.50
CA ALA A 41 -12.99 -15.82 16.19
C ALA A 41 -13.99 -16.70 15.42
N GLU A 42 -14.79 -17.51 16.11
CA GLU A 42 -15.77 -18.43 15.48
C GLU A 42 -16.70 -17.70 14.50
N GLU A 43 -17.10 -16.46 14.83
CA GLU A 43 -17.98 -15.65 13.98
C GLU A 43 -17.31 -15.25 12.66
N PHE A 44 -15.98 -15.06 12.65
CA PHE A 44 -15.21 -14.69 11.46
C PHE A 44 -15.04 -15.90 10.52
N VAL A 45 -14.84 -17.09 11.10
CA VAL A 45 -14.86 -18.36 10.36
C VAL A 45 -16.24 -18.57 9.73
N ALA A 46 -17.32 -18.32 10.49
CA ALA A 46 -18.69 -18.44 10.00
C ALA A 46 -19.01 -17.46 8.87
N ILE A 47 -18.52 -16.21 8.93
CA ILE A 47 -18.66 -15.23 7.84
C ILE A 47 -17.95 -15.69 6.56
N SER A 48 -16.75 -16.24 6.69
CA SER A 48 -15.99 -16.76 5.56
C SER A 48 -16.70 -17.96 4.90
N ALA A 49 -17.29 -18.84 5.71
CA ALA A 49 -18.13 -19.94 5.23
C ALA A 49 -19.40 -19.44 4.54
N LEU A 50 -20.07 -18.43 5.12
CA LEU A 50 -21.26 -17.81 4.54
C LEU A 50 -20.95 -17.22 3.16
N ARG A 51 -19.86 -16.46 3.01
CA ARG A 51 -19.46 -15.95 1.68
C ARG A 51 -19.20 -17.08 0.71
N SER A 52 -18.46 -18.10 1.12
CA SER A 52 -18.14 -19.26 0.26
C SER A 52 -19.42 -19.93 -0.26
N LYS A 53 -20.46 -20.06 0.59
CA LYS A 53 -21.78 -20.58 0.21
C LYS A 53 -22.46 -19.73 -0.89
N HIS A 54 -22.27 -18.42 -0.87
CA HIS A 54 -22.95 -17.49 -1.77
C HIS A 54 -22.09 -16.99 -2.95
N GLU A 55 -20.82 -17.41 -3.05
CA GLU A 55 -19.87 -16.94 -4.07
C GLU A 55 -20.38 -17.15 -5.50
N LEU A 56 -20.98 -18.31 -5.80
CA LEU A 56 -21.56 -18.59 -7.12
C LEU A 56 -22.74 -17.66 -7.44
N GLY A 57 -23.60 -17.37 -6.44
CA GLY A 57 -24.72 -16.44 -6.59
C GLY A 57 -24.23 -15.00 -6.80
N TYR A 58 -23.16 -14.61 -6.10
CA TYR A 58 -22.50 -13.31 -6.30
C TYR A 58 -21.94 -13.18 -7.71
N GLN A 59 -21.20 -14.17 -8.19
CA GLN A 59 -20.63 -14.19 -9.54
C GLN A 59 -21.71 -14.15 -10.62
N TRP A 60 -22.85 -14.81 -10.41
CA TRP A 60 -23.99 -14.74 -11.32
C TRP A 60 -24.61 -13.33 -11.33
N LEU A 61 -24.86 -12.73 -10.16
CA LEU A 61 -25.43 -11.37 -10.05
C LEU A 61 -24.50 -10.27 -10.56
N ALA A 62 -23.18 -10.48 -10.47
CA ALA A 62 -22.19 -9.56 -11.01
C ALA A 62 -22.30 -9.42 -12.54
N ARG A 63 -22.83 -10.43 -13.24
CA ARG A 63 -23.09 -10.40 -14.69
C ARG A 63 -24.36 -9.65 -15.06
N VAL A 64 -25.26 -9.42 -14.10
CA VAL A 64 -26.47 -8.63 -14.30
C VAL A 64 -26.07 -7.15 -14.22
N VAL A 65 -26.08 -6.48 -15.37
CA VAL A 65 -25.79 -5.05 -15.49
C VAL A 65 -26.93 -4.26 -14.86
N VAL A 66 -26.79 -3.93 -13.59
CA VAL A 66 -27.58 -2.89 -12.94
C VAL A 66 -26.83 -1.60 -13.18
N THR A 67 -27.42 -0.66 -13.93
CA THR A 67 -26.91 0.69 -14.10
C THR A 67 -26.91 1.39 -12.75
N ASN A 68 -25.80 1.27 -12.02
CA ASN A 68 -25.66 1.91 -10.73
C ASN A 68 -25.57 3.44 -10.94
N PRO A 69 -26.40 4.24 -10.24
CA PRO A 69 -26.16 5.67 -10.15
C PRO A 69 -24.76 5.89 -9.56
N LYS A 70 -24.08 6.96 -10.01
CA LYS A 70 -22.71 7.33 -9.64
C LYS A 70 -22.42 7.01 -8.16
N LYS A 71 -21.57 6.00 -7.92
CA LYS A 71 -21.14 5.61 -6.58
C LYS A 71 -20.38 6.79 -5.97
N GLU A 72 -20.92 7.40 -4.92
CA GLU A 72 -20.13 8.27 -4.05
C GLU A 72 -19.02 7.42 -3.41
N LEU A 73 -17.80 7.95 -3.42
CA LEU A 73 -16.64 7.31 -2.81
C LEU A 73 -16.83 7.32 -1.29
N ASN A 74 -17.37 6.23 -0.73
CA ASN A 74 -17.50 6.07 0.71
C ASN A 74 -16.13 6.20 1.39
N THR A 75 -16.02 7.12 2.35
CA THR A 75 -14.97 7.09 3.36
C THR A 75 -15.11 5.82 4.19
N ILE A 76 -14.09 4.97 4.15
CA ILE A 76 -14.05 3.73 4.95
C ILE A 76 -13.73 4.14 6.39
N SER A 77 -14.72 4.04 7.28
CA SER A 77 -14.47 4.04 8.72
C SER A 77 -14.08 2.64 9.14
N TYR A 78 -12.93 2.48 9.79
CA TYR A 78 -12.52 1.21 10.36
C TYR A 78 -13.40 0.90 11.58
N LEU A 79 -13.89 -0.33 11.65
CA LEU A 79 -14.66 -0.84 12.78
C LEU A 79 -13.71 -1.56 13.73
N SER A 80 -13.91 -1.37 15.03
CA SER A 80 -13.24 -2.16 16.07
C SER A 80 -13.62 -3.64 15.96
N ARG A 81 -12.82 -4.53 16.57
CA ARG A 81 -13.15 -5.97 16.62
C ARG A 81 -14.54 -6.23 17.18
N LYS A 82 -14.95 -5.47 18.20
CA LYS A 82 -16.28 -5.56 18.81
C LYS A 82 -17.38 -5.21 17.82
N GLU A 83 -17.20 -4.14 17.06
CA GLU A 83 -18.15 -3.71 16.02
C GLU A 83 -18.19 -4.70 14.84
N LEU A 84 -17.03 -5.22 14.41
CA LEU A 84 -16.96 -6.25 13.36
C LEU A 84 -17.66 -7.54 13.79
N LYS A 85 -17.48 -7.99 15.04
CA LYS A 85 -18.21 -9.13 15.60
C LYS A 85 -19.72 -8.88 15.63
N ALA A 86 -20.15 -7.70 16.10
CA ALA A 86 -21.57 -7.36 16.13
C ALA A 86 -22.19 -7.38 14.72
N LYS A 87 -21.51 -6.81 13.73
CA LYS A 87 -21.95 -6.86 12.32
C LYS A 87 -21.91 -8.27 11.73
N ALA A 88 -20.93 -9.09 12.11
CA ALA A 88 -20.87 -10.49 11.70
C ALA A 88 -22.09 -11.27 12.22
N ILE A 89 -22.43 -11.10 13.50
CA ILE A 89 -23.61 -11.72 14.12
C ILE A 89 -24.90 -11.24 13.44
N GLU A 90 -25.03 -9.94 13.18
CA GLU A 90 -26.17 -9.38 12.44
C GLU A 90 -26.30 -10.01 11.04
N MET A 91 -25.19 -10.12 10.32
CA MET A 91 -25.16 -10.70 8.98
C MET A 91 -25.49 -12.21 8.98
N LEU A 92 -24.98 -12.95 9.98
CA LEU A 92 -25.22 -14.39 10.16
C LEU A 92 -26.64 -14.71 10.64
N SER A 93 -27.32 -13.76 11.29
CA SER A 93 -28.72 -13.88 11.69
C SER A 93 -29.70 -13.28 10.68
N GLY A 94 -29.17 -12.59 9.65
CA GLY A 94 -29.95 -11.87 8.67
C GLY A 94 -30.49 -12.71 7.51
N PRO A 95 -31.23 -12.08 6.57
CA PRO A 95 -31.91 -12.77 5.47
C PRO A 95 -30.99 -13.60 4.56
N LEU A 96 -29.71 -13.22 4.46
CA LEU A 96 -28.69 -13.95 3.69
C LEU A 96 -28.52 -15.39 4.20
N ALA A 97 -28.49 -15.57 5.52
CA ALA A 97 -28.30 -16.88 6.13
C ALA A 97 -29.48 -17.83 5.86
N SER A 98 -30.69 -17.28 5.70
CA SER A 98 -31.95 -18.01 5.50
C SER A 98 -32.44 -18.10 4.06
N ALA A 99 -31.80 -17.44 3.09
CA ALA A 99 -32.36 -17.29 1.74
C ALA A 99 -32.30 -18.59 0.92
N GLU A 100 -33.46 -19.16 0.59
CA GLU A 100 -33.58 -20.33 -0.30
C GLU A 100 -34.02 -19.99 -1.74
N ILE A 101 -34.76 -18.91 -2.00
CA ILE A 101 -35.18 -18.50 -3.37
C ILE A 101 -35.31 -16.98 -3.45
N ILE A 102 -34.91 -16.39 -4.59
CA ILE A 102 -34.74 -14.95 -4.77
C ILE A 102 -35.54 -14.47 -6.01
N SER A 103 -36.60 -13.70 -5.81
CA SER A 103 -37.28 -12.88 -6.83
C SER A 103 -36.41 -11.71 -7.31
N LEU A 104 -36.75 -11.02 -8.41
CA LEU A 104 -35.91 -9.92 -8.94
C LEU A 104 -35.66 -8.79 -7.93
N ASP A 105 -36.68 -8.35 -7.19
CA ASP A 105 -36.52 -7.35 -6.12
C ASP A 105 -35.67 -7.90 -4.96
N GLN A 106 -35.82 -9.19 -4.66
CA GLN A 106 -34.95 -9.87 -3.71
C GLN A 106 -33.52 -9.98 -4.25
N ALA A 107 -33.29 -10.06 -5.56
CA ALA A 107 -31.97 -10.20 -6.19
C ALA A 107 -31.14 -8.92 -6.07
N ILE A 108 -31.77 -7.76 -6.21
CA ILE A 108 -31.12 -6.46 -5.97
C ILE A 108 -30.76 -6.32 -4.48
N LYS A 109 -31.71 -6.61 -3.59
CA LYS A 109 -31.49 -6.56 -2.14
C LYS A 109 -30.38 -7.54 -1.71
N TYR A 110 -30.43 -8.76 -2.23
CA TYR A 110 -29.45 -9.80 -1.97
C TYR A 110 -28.07 -9.44 -2.52
N ARG A 111 -27.96 -8.84 -3.72
CA ARG A 111 -26.69 -8.31 -4.23
C ARG A 111 -26.09 -7.27 -3.28
N LYS A 112 -26.89 -6.32 -2.78
CA LYS A 112 -26.43 -5.33 -1.81
C LYS A 112 -25.91 -5.99 -0.53
N GLN A 113 -26.63 -6.99 -0.01
CA GLN A 113 -26.20 -7.73 1.17
C GLN A 113 -24.91 -8.54 0.91
N LEU A 114 -24.72 -9.09 -0.30
CA LEU A 114 -23.46 -9.75 -0.66
C LEU A 114 -22.29 -8.77 -0.78
N ASP A 115 -22.53 -7.55 -1.29
CA ASP A 115 -21.52 -6.49 -1.29
C ASP A 115 -21.15 -6.07 0.15
N GLU A 116 -22.12 -6.00 1.06
CA GLU A 116 -21.91 -5.75 2.50
C GLU A 116 -21.13 -6.89 3.17
N LEU A 117 -21.48 -8.15 2.90
CA LEU A 117 -20.78 -9.35 3.39
C LEU A 117 -19.33 -9.38 2.90
N LYS A 118 -19.10 -9.06 1.63
CA LYS A 118 -17.76 -8.98 1.03
C LYS A 118 -16.92 -7.90 1.71
N LEU A 119 -17.48 -6.71 1.91
CA LEU A 119 -16.79 -5.62 2.61
C LEU A 119 -16.47 -6.00 4.05
N LEU A 120 -17.42 -6.62 4.76
CA LEU A 120 -17.23 -7.07 6.13
C LEU A 120 -16.10 -8.11 6.23
N GLN A 121 -16.07 -9.09 5.32
CA GLN A 121 -14.99 -10.08 5.28
C GLN A 121 -13.63 -9.43 5.00
N GLN A 122 -13.54 -8.48 4.07
CA GLN A 122 -12.29 -7.76 3.81
C GLN A 122 -11.78 -7.02 5.06
N GLN A 123 -12.69 -6.43 5.85
CA GLN A 123 -12.34 -5.77 7.10
C GLN A 123 -11.90 -6.77 8.18
N ILE A 124 -12.54 -7.94 8.26
CA ILE A 124 -12.16 -9.04 9.16
C ILE A 124 -10.77 -9.59 8.80
N GLU A 125 -10.55 -9.96 7.54
CA GLU A 125 -9.26 -10.50 7.07
C GLU A 125 -8.12 -9.52 7.35
N ARG A 126 -8.38 -8.21 7.14
CA ARG A 126 -7.41 -7.17 7.48
C ARG A 126 -7.18 -7.07 8.99
N LEU A 127 -8.23 -7.06 9.80
CA LEU A 127 -8.07 -7.01 11.25
C LEU A 127 -7.26 -8.21 11.76
N GLU A 128 -7.62 -9.42 11.35
CA GLU A 128 -6.91 -10.64 11.77
C GLU A 128 -5.46 -10.64 11.28
N PHE A 129 -5.19 -10.14 10.07
CA PHE A 129 -3.83 -9.95 9.57
C PHE A 129 -3.07 -9.00 10.48
N LEU A 130 -3.64 -7.83 10.75
CA LEU A 130 -2.98 -6.81 11.56
C LEU A 130 -2.77 -7.33 12.99
N GLU A 131 -3.76 -7.99 13.60
CA GLU A 131 -3.67 -8.63 14.91
C GLU A 131 -2.54 -9.64 14.99
N CYS A 132 -2.36 -10.46 13.96
CA CYS A 132 -1.28 -11.42 13.92
C CYS A 132 0.11 -10.78 13.77
N HIS A 133 0.18 -9.60 13.15
CA HIS A 133 1.43 -8.86 12.96
C HIS A 133 1.56 -7.69 13.94
N MET A 134 0.72 -7.66 15.00
CA MET A 134 0.63 -6.55 15.93
C MET A 134 1.97 -6.22 16.57
N ASP A 135 2.83 -7.21 16.83
CA ASP A 135 4.15 -6.97 17.40
C ASP A 135 5.04 -6.17 16.44
N GLU A 136 4.96 -6.41 15.13
CA GLU A 136 5.68 -5.64 14.11
C GLU A 136 5.10 -4.22 14.01
N TYR A 137 3.77 -4.10 13.96
CA TYR A 137 3.10 -2.80 13.91
C TYR A 137 3.29 -1.98 15.19
N PHE A 138 3.39 -2.64 16.34
CA PHE A 138 3.67 -2.02 17.64
C PHE A 138 5.12 -1.56 17.72
N TYR A 139 6.06 -2.34 17.20
CA TYR A 139 7.45 -1.90 17.06
C TYR A 139 7.54 -0.65 16.17
N LEU A 140 6.86 -0.65 15.02
CA LEU A 140 6.79 0.52 14.14
C LEU A 140 6.10 1.71 14.80
N GLY A 141 5.07 1.49 15.61
CA GLY A 141 4.39 2.54 16.38
C GLY A 141 5.26 3.20 17.46
N LYS A 142 6.33 2.52 17.90
CA LYS A 142 7.33 3.12 18.80
C LYS A 142 8.35 4.00 18.07
N ILE A 143 8.43 3.90 16.74
CA ILE A 143 9.31 4.76 15.96
C ILE A 143 8.62 6.13 15.83
N PRO A 144 9.28 7.23 16.20
CA PRO A 144 8.71 8.58 16.24
C PRO A 144 8.61 9.21 14.83
N PHE A 145 7.93 8.53 13.91
CA PHE A 145 7.69 9.01 12.54
C PHE A 145 6.93 10.34 12.53
N LYS A 146 5.97 10.51 13.44
CA LYS A 146 5.26 11.79 13.61
C LYS A 146 6.23 12.93 13.90
N SER A 147 7.12 12.74 14.87
CA SER A 147 8.13 13.72 15.26
C SER A 147 9.10 14.02 14.11
N TYR A 148 9.41 13.01 13.28
CA TYR A 148 10.21 13.21 12.07
C TYR A 148 9.47 14.09 11.05
N VAL A 149 8.21 13.77 10.76
CA VAL A 149 7.36 14.52 9.84
C VAL A 149 7.20 15.97 10.30
N GLU A 150 6.99 16.20 11.59
CA GLU A 150 6.89 17.55 12.18
C GLU A 150 8.20 18.35 11.99
N LEU A 151 9.36 17.72 12.23
CA LEU A 151 10.67 18.35 12.02
C LEU A 151 11.01 18.59 10.54
N VAL A 152 10.47 17.79 9.61
CA VAL A 152 10.58 18.04 8.16
C VAL A 152 9.67 19.18 7.75
N GLY A 153 8.45 19.22 8.25
CA GLY A 153 7.46 20.27 7.97
C GLY A 153 7.74 21.61 8.64
N GLY A 154 8.80 21.71 9.47
CA GLY A 154 9.17 22.94 10.16
C GLY A 154 8.26 23.32 11.33
N VAL A 155 7.42 22.40 11.78
CA VAL A 155 6.50 22.57 12.94
C VAL A 155 6.96 21.79 14.17
N GLY A 156 7.97 20.94 14.02
CA GLY A 156 8.54 20.15 15.11
C GLY A 156 9.23 21.02 16.16
N ASP A 157 9.18 20.56 17.39
CA ASP A 157 9.77 21.24 18.54
C ASP A 157 11.02 20.51 19.05
N GLU A 158 11.55 20.98 20.17
CA GLU A 158 12.70 20.38 20.82
C GLU A 158 12.42 18.97 21.36
N GLN A 159 11.17 18.68 21.68
CA GLN A 159 10.74 17.35 22.11
C GLN A 159 10.75 16.39 20.92
N SER A 160 10.34 16.84 19.73
CA SER A 160 10.41 16.04 18.50
C SER A 160 11.84 15.57 18.19
N VAL A 161 12.87 16.41 18.39
CA VAL A 161 14.26 16.00 18.14
C VAL A 161 14.79 15.03 19.22
N VAL A 162 14.36 15.19 20.48
CA VAL A 162 14.69 14.24 21.54
C VAL A 162 14.11 12.88 21.21
N GLU A 163 12.85 12.82 20.78
CA GLU A 163 12.17 11.59 20.38
C GLU A 163 12.92 10.89 19.25
N LEU A 164 13.29 11.59 18.17
CA LEU A 164 14.11 11.03 17.10
C LEU A 164 15.44 10.48 17.61
N CYS A 165 16.12 11.24 18.47
CA CYS A 165 17.38 10.80 19.07
C CYS A 165 17.21 9.52 19.90
N THR A 166 16.07 9.35 20.59
CA THR A 166 15.84 8.20 21.48
C THR A 166 15.78 6.85 20.74
N VAL A 167 15.61 6.88 19.43
CA VAL A 167 15.69 5.69 18.56
C VAL A 167 17.14 5.17 18.45
N PHE A 168 18.12 6.04 18.67
CA PHE A 168 19.55 5.75 18.52
C PHE A 168 20.30 5.71 19.86
N ARG A 169 19.79 6.42 20.87
CA ARG A 169 20.42 6.58 22.18
C ARG A 169 19.37 6.54 23.29
N ASN A 170 19.78 6.37 24.54
CA ASN A 170 18.81 6.47 25.65
C ASN A 170 18.31 7.92 25.83
N SER A 171 17.10 8.07 26.38
CA SER A 171 16.43 9.37 26.57
C SER A 171 17.25 10.39 27.36
N ALA A 172 17.94 9.94 28.43
CA ALA A 172 18.77 10.83 29.24
C ALA A 172 19.92 11.46 28.42
N SER A 173 20.57 10.66 27.56
CA SER A 173 21.64 11.14 26.68
C SER A 173 21.12 12.14 25.65
N CYS A 174 19.94 11.91 25.10
CA CYS A 174 19.32 12.82 24.13
C CYS A 174 18.94 14.17 24.76
N LYS A 175 18.39 14.15 25.99
CA LYS A 175 18.09 15.36 26.75
C LYS A 175 19.36 16.15 27.10
N ALA A 176 20.42 15.45 27.50
CA ALA A 176 21.72 16.08 27.77
C ALA A 176 22.33 16.70 26.50
N GLU A 177 22.28 16.00 25.36
CA GLU A 177 22.74 16.52 24.07
C GLU A 177 21.94 17.75 23.62
N LEU A 178 20.61 17.73 23.79
CA LEU A 178 19.77 18.90 23.53
C LEU A 178 20.16 20.09 24.41
N TYR A 179 20.37 19.87 25.72
CA TYR A 179 20.80 20.94 26.64
C TYR A 179 22.12 21.58 26.18
N MET A 180 23.11 20.75 25.82
CA MET A 180 24.39 21.22 25.27
C MET A 180 24.18 21.96 23.94
N ALA A 181 23.35 21.44 23.05
CA ALA A 181 23.07 22.07 21.76
C ALA A 181 22.43 23.45 21.92
N LYS A 182 21.55 23.64 22.92
CA LYS A 182 21.00 24.95 23.28
C LYS A 182 22.06 25.90 23.80
N ALA A 183 22.88 25.45 24.75
CA ALA A 183 23.94 26.27 25.35
C ALA A 183 24.92 26.82 24.29
N HIS A 184 25.12 26.07 23.21
CA HIS A 184 26.00 26.45 22.10
C HIS A 184 25.26 26.98 20.86
N SER A 185 23.93 27.16 20.89
CA SER A 185 23.12 27.61 19.74
C SER A 185 23.26 26.74 18.47
N ILE A 186 23.42 25.42 18.64
CA ILE A 186 23.59 24.43 17.56
C ILE A 186 22.42 23.43 17.46
N VAL A 187 21.24 23.76 17.97
CA VAL A 187 20.04 22.89 17.92
C VAL A 187 19.69 22.47 16.48
N ALA A 188 19.79 23.39 15.51
CA ALA A 188 19.54 23.08 14.10
C ALA A 188 20.49 21.99 13.56
N GLN A 189 21.75 21.97 14.00
CA GLN A 189 22.70 20.93 13.61
C GLN A 189 22.31 19.56 14.21
N MET A 190 21.86 19.56 15.47
CA MET A 190 21.33 18.36 16.12
C MET A 190 20.09 17.81 15.40
N ILE A 191 19.15 18.69 15.04
CA ILE A 191 17.96 18.32 14.24
C ILE A 191 18.38 17.67 12.93
N ASN A 192 19.26 18.32 12.15
CA ASN A 192 19.71 17.78 10.86
C ASN A 192 20.44 16.45 11.01
N LYS A 193 21.30 16.30 12.03
CA LYS A 193 21.99 15.04 12.34
C LYS A 193 21.00 13.91 12.55
N TYR A 194 19.99 14.09 13.39
CA TYR A 194 19.04 13.02 13.71
C TYR A 194 18.01 12.78 12.61
N LYS A 195 17.61 13.81 11.84
CA LYS A 195 16.81 13.63 10.61
C LYS A 195 17.55 12.74 9.61
N GLN A 196 18.81 13.04 9.31
CA GLN A 196 19.61 12.24 8.38
C GLN A 196 19.82 10.80 8.86
N GLN A 197 20.13 10.60 10.14
CA GLN A 197 20.25 9.24 10.69
C GLN A 197 18.93 8.47 10.63
N PHE A 198 17.81 9.15 10.87
CA PHE A 198 16.47 8.58 10.77
C PHE A 198 16.12 8.20 9.33
N GLU A 199 16.36 9.09 8.37
CA GLU A 199 16.20 8.85 6.94
C GLU A 199 17.01 7.63 6.50
N ILE A 200 18.30 7.57 6.81
CA ILE A 200 19.18 6.46 6.44
C ILE A 200 18.70 5.13 7.01
N ARG A 201 18.26 5.11 8.27
CA ARG A 201 17.90 3.86 8.95
C ARG A 201 16.50 3.36 8.59
N PHE A 202 15.53 4.25 8.45
CA PHE A 202 14.12 3.88 8.36
C PHE A 202 13.46 4.21 7.03
N LEU A 203 13.91 5.25 6.33
CA LEU A 203 13.25 5.75 5.12
C LEU A 203 13.97 5.32 3.84
N ASN A 204 15.28 5.52 3.74
CA ASN A 204 16.07 5.17 2.56
C ASN A 204 15.88 3.70 2.14
N PRO A 205 15.88 2.70 3.05
CA PRO A 205 15.62 1.32 2.66
C PRO A 205 14.25 1.11 2.00
N ARG A 206 13.26 1.96 2.30
CA ARG A 206 11.93 1.94 1.68
C ARG A 206 11.91 2.62 0.32
N PHE A 207 12.71 3.66 0.12
CA PHE A 207 12.81 4.31 -1.18
C PHE A 207 13.77 3.62 -2.15
N ASN A 208 14.33 2.49 -1.75
CA ASN A 208 15.17 1.67 -2.59
C ASN A 208 14.33 0.75 -3.48
N LEU A 209 14.74 0.67 -4.73
CA LEU A 209 14.21 -0.24 -5.72
C LEU A 209 14.40 -1.69 -5.26
N GLY A 210 13.30 -2.44 -5.26
CA GLY A 210 13.31 -3.88 -5.04
C GLY A 210 13.92 -4.68 -6.19
N ALA A 211 13.63 -5.98 -6.22
CA ALA A 211 14.12 -6.87 -7.27
C ALA A 211 13.64 -6.43 -8.67
N LYS A 212 14.48 -6.63 -9.69
CA LYS A 212 14.11 -6.34 -11.09
C LYS A 212 12.91 -7.19 -11.53
N HIS A 213 12.02 -6.62 -12.32
CA HIS A 213 10.94 -7.36 -12.97
C HIS A 213 11.41 -7.89 -14.34
N PRO A 214 11.19 -9.17 -14.69
CA PRO A 214 11.72 -9.77 -15.92
C PRO A 214 11.12 -9.18 -17.20
N SER A 215 9.90 -8.65 -17.14
CA SER A 215 9.22 -8.04 -18.30
C SER A 215 9.75 -6.65 -18.69
N ILE A 216 10.73 -6.15 -17.93
CA ILE A 216 11.30 -4.82 -18.10
C ILE A 216 12.72 -4.97 -18.60
N SER A 217 12.98 -4.37 -19.76
CA SER A 217 14.32 -4.30 -20.35
C SER A 217 14.73 -2.83 -20.51
N CYS A 218 16.03 -2.57 -20.48
CA CYS A 218 16.55 -1.24 -20.77
C CYS A 218 17.37 -1.26 -22.06
N GLN A 219 17.23 -0.21 -22.86
CA GLN A 219 18.09 0.04 -24.01
C GLN A 219 18.55 1.49 -24.03
N LYS A 220 19.73 1.73 -24.63
CA LYS A 220 20.23 3.09 -24.84
C LYS A 220 19.83 3.58 -26.24
N VAL A 221 19.11 4.68 -26.32
CA VAL A 221 18.62 5.29 -27.57
C VAL A 221 19.07 6.74 -27.62
N ASN A 222 19.91 7.10 -28.60
CA ASN A 222 20.40 8.48 -28.82
C ASN A 222 20.99 9.16 -27.58
N GLY A 223 21.69 8.39 -26.73
CA GLY A 223 22.30 8.89 -25.50
C GLY A 223 21.35 8.97 -24.29
N SER A 224 20.09 8.57 -24.46
CA SER A 224 19.08 8.41 -23.40
C SER A 224 18.86 6.93 -23.09
N PHE A 225 18.34 6.62 -21.92
CA PHE A 225 17.89 5.29 -21.51
C PHE A 225 16.38 5.15 -21.73
N GLU A 226 15.96 4.04 -22.32
CA GLU A 226 14.55 3.71 -22.51
C GLU A 226 14.25 2.38 -21.83
N LEU A 227 13.37 2.42 -20.82
CA LEU A 227 12.84 1.25 -20.14
C LEU A 227 11.63 0.74 -20.90
N LYS A 228 11.76 -0.43 -21.53
CA LYS A 228 10.69 -1.09 -22.26
C LYS A 228 9.94 -2.03 -21.34
N VAL A 229 8.64 -1.80 -21.19
CA VAL A 229 7.74 -2.59 -20.36
C VAL A 229 6.73 -3.28 -21.27
N LEU A 230 6.69 -4.62 -21.21
CA LEU A 230 5.73 -5.42 -21.95
C LEU A 230 4.38 -5.43 -21.21
N ILE A 231 3.31 -5.00 -21.87
CA ILE A 231 1.95 -4.93 -21.32
C ILE A 231 0.98 -5.77 -22.17
N ASN A 232 0.14 -6.55 -21.49
CA ASN A 232 -1.02 -7.22 -22.06
C ASN A 232 -2.29 -6.54 -21.54
N ALA A 233 -2.98 -5.79 -22.40
CA ALA A 233 -4.11 -4.96 -22.02
C ALA A 233 -5.13 -4.84 -23.17
N SER A 234 -6.36 -4.45 -22.84
CA SER A 234 -7.32 -4.01 -23.86
C SER A 234 -6.81 -2.73 -24.55
N PRO A 235 -7.25 -2.39 -25.77
CA PRO A 235 -6.82 -1.16 -26.45
C PRO A 235 -7.04 0.12 -25.63
N VAL A 236 -8.14 0.17 -24.86
CA VAL A 236 -8.46 1.31 -23.98
C VAL A 236 -7.47 1.40 -22.83
N ASP A 237 -7.22 0.28 -22.16
CA ASP A 237 -6.30 0.22 -21.03
C ASP A 237 -4.86 0.45 -21.47
N PHE A 238 -4.47 -0.07 -22.64
CA PHE A 238 -3.17 0.15 -23.25
C PHE A 238 -2.89 1.65 -23.44
N MET A 239 -3.86 2.40 -23.95
CA MET A 239 -3.73 3.85 -24.11
C MET A 239 -3.62 4.59 -22.77
N ALA A 240 -4.35 4.14 -21.74
CA ALA A 240 -4.26 4.70 -20.41
C ALA A 240 -2.86 4.46 -19.79
N VAL A 241 -2.32 3.24 -19.91
CA VAL A 241 -0.98 2.89 -19.45
C VAL A 241 0.11 3.66 -20.23
N LYS A 242 -0.04 3.82 -21.54
CA LYS A 242 0.86 4.64 -22.35
C LYS A 242 0.86 6.11 -21.93
N ASN A 243 -0.28 6.65 -21.51
CA ASN A 243 -0.35 7.99 -20.93
C ASN A 243 0.28 8.06 -19.54
N ALA A 244 0.09 7.04 -18.71
CA ALA A 244 0.70 6.94 -17.38
C ALA A 244 2.24 6.89 -17.44
N ALA A 245 2.80 6.24 -18.47
CA ALA A 245 4.25 6.18 -18.69
C ALA A 245 4.92 7.56 -18.82
N LYS A 246 4.16 8.61 -19.18
CA LYS A 246 4.69 9.99 -19.26
C LYS A 246 5.13 10.56 -17.91
N PHE A 247 4.60 10.05 -16.80
CA PHE A 247 5.04 10.41 -15.44
C PHE A 247 6.42 9.82 -15.10
N TRP A 248 6.81 8.75 -15.79
CA TRP A 248 8.10 8.08 -15.67
C TRP A 248 9.08 8.56 -16.75
N ARG A 249 9.17 9.88 -16.90
CA ARG A 249 10.13 10.54 -17.79
C ARG A 249 10.88 11.61 -17.01
N SER A 250 12.20 11.61 -17.16
CA SER A 250 13.06 12.72 -16.72
C SER A 250 13.97 13.12 -17.87
N ASP A 251 13.84 14.37 -18.30
CA ASP A 251 14.68 14.94 -19.36
C ASP A 251 16.13 15.12 -18.88
N ASP A 252 16.31 15.51 -17.62
CA ASP A 252 17.63 15.69 -17.00
C ASP A 252 18.38 14.36 -16.85
N LYS A 253 17.67 13.31 -16.40
CA LYS A 253 18.22 11.95 -16.27
C LYS A 253 18.23 11.19 -17.59
N LYS A 254 17.63 11.76 -18.65
CA LYS A 254 17.49 11.16 -19.97
C LYS A 254 16.93 9.73 -19.90
N VAL A 255 15.90 9.52 -19.09
CA VAL A 255 15.24 8.21 -18.97
C VAL A 255 13.75 8.34 -19.21
N SER A 256 13.19 7.38 -19.94
CA SER A 256 11.76 7.30 -20.22
C SER A 256 11.25 5.87 -20.20
N LEU A 257 9.99 5.70 -19.81
CA LEU A 257 9.30 4.43 -19.87
C LEU A 257 8.52 4.28 -21.20
N SER A 258 8.66 3.14 -21.85
CA SER A 258 8.09 2.81 -23.16
C SER A 258 7.23 1.56 -23.05
N ILE A 259 5.96 1.70 -23.41
CA ILE A 259 4.96 0.64 -23.28
C ILE A 259 4.83 -0.10 -24.61
N ILE A 260 5.06 -1.42 -24.58
CA ILE A 260 4.98 -2.29 -25.75
C ILE A 260 3.84 -3.29 -25.53
N GLU A 261 2.90 -3.34 -26.47
CA GLU A 261 1.83 -4.33 -26.44
C GLU A 261 2.40 -5.72 -26.70
N SER A 262 2.03 -6.68 -25.86
CA SER A 262 2.54 -8.05 -25.97
C SER A 262 1.56 -9.07 -25.41
N ASN A 263 1.40 -10.18 -26.13
CA ASN A 263 0.70 -11.36 -25.64
C ASN A 263 1.64 -12.36 -24.95
N ASN A 264 2.90 -11.99 -24.70
CA ASN A 264 3.86 -12.82 -23.98
C ASN A 264 3.33 -13.15 -22.57
N ALA A 265 3.58 -14.38 -22.10
CA ALA A 265 3.27 -14.80 -20.73
C ALA A 265 3.95 -13.93 -19.66
N GLU A 266 5.08 -13.32 -19.98
CA GLU A 266 5.81 -12.40 -19.09
C GLU A 266 5.26 -10.96 -19.10
N ALA A 267 4.36 -10.62 -20.03
CA ALA A 267 3.79 -9.28 -20.09
C ALA A 267 2.92 -8.99 -18.86
N ILE A 268 3.01 -7.76 -18.34
CA ILE A 268 2.20 -7.33 -17.20
C ILE A 268 0.76 -7.18 -17.67
N LYS A 269 -0.16 -7.85 -16.98
CA LYS A 269 -1.58 -7.86 -17.30
C LYS A 269 -2.29 -6.67 -16.67
N ILE A 270 -3.18 -6.03 -17.41
CA ILE A 270 -4.09 -5.04 -16.84
C ILE A 270 -5.45 -5.68 -16.61
N ASN A 271 -5.85 -5.80 -15.35
CA ASN A 271 -7.14 -6.40 -14.97
C ASN A 271 -8.06 -5.31 -14.43
N ARG A 272 -9.31 -5.28 -14.88
CA ARG A 272 -10.34 -4.44 -14.22
C ARG A 272 -11.02 -5.23 -13.11
N ILE A 273 -11.01 -4.69 -11.90
CA ILE A 273 -11.66 -5.29 -10.74
C ILE A 273 -13.00 -4.61 -10.45
N ALA A 274 -13.95 -5.35 -9.89
CA ALA A 274 -15.29 -4.82 -9.62
C ALA A 274 -15.35 -3.89 -8.38
N SER A 275 -14.38 -3.99 -7.48
CA SER A 275 -14.38 -3.29 -6.18
C SER A 275 -13.00 -3.25 -5.54
N GLY A 276 -12.75 -2.28 -4.68
CA GLY A 276 -11.49 -2.10 -3.95
C GLY A 276 -10.61 -1.02 -4.59
N PRO A 277 -9.41 -0.76 -4.03
CA PRO A 277 -8.40 0.07 -4.67
C PRO A 277 -7.75 -0.58 -5.88
N SER A 278 -7.24 0.26 -6.77
CA SER A 278 -6.21 -0.18 -7.71
C SER A 278 -4.98 -0.66 -6.92
N HIS A 279 -4.35 -1.75 -7.37
CA HIS A 279 -3.20 -2.32 -6.68
C HIS A 279 -2.37 -3.22 -7.60
N VAL A 280 -1.12 -3.45 -7.21
CA VAL A 280 -0.22 -4.47 -7.74
C VAL A 280 0.02 -5.55 -6.67
N ASN A 281 -0.02 -6.82 -7.06
CA ASN A 281 0.47 -7.88 -6.18
C ASN A 281 2.01 -7.79 -6.13
N MET A 282 2.56 -7.35 -5.00
CA MET A 282 4.00 -7.10 -4.85
C MET A 282 4.90 -8.35 -4.97
N LEU A 283 4.34 -9.56 -4.82
CA LEU A 283 5.09 -10.80 -5.00
C LEU A 283 5.35 -11.06 -6.48
N GLU A 284 4.27 -11.15 -7.24
CA GLU A 284 4.34 -11.56 -8.64
C GLU A 284 4.68 -10.37 -9.53
N ARG A 285 4.18 -9.17 -9.18
CA ARG A 285 4.23 -7.94 -9.99
C ARG A 285 3.85 -8.16 -11.47
N SER A 286 3.04 -9.19 -11.70
CA SER A 286 2.63 -9.69 -13.01
C SER A 286 1.37 -8.99 -13.53
N SER A 287 0.70 -8.20 -12.68
CA SER A 287 -0.54 -7.52 -13.04
C SER A 287 -0.76 -6.23 -12.27
N ILE A 288 -1.43 -5.29 -12.94
CA ILE A 288 -2.02 -4.09 -12.34
C ILE A 288 -3.54 -4.31 -12.33
N ASN A 289 -4.12 -4.30 -11.13
CA ASN A 289 -5.56 -4.40 -10.95
C ASN A 289 -6.12 -2.98 -10.84
N LEU A 290 -6.98 -2.57 -11.77
CA LEU A 290 -7.57 -1.24 -11.84
C LEU A 290 -9.01 -1.24 -11.36
N ALA A 291 -9.28 -0.42 -10.36
CA ALA A 291 -10.61 -0.26 -9.80
C ALA A 291 -11.52 0.65 -10.66
N PRO A 292 -12.86 0.51 -10.56
CA PRO A 292 -13.79 1.29 -11.35
C PRO A 292 -13.66 2.79 -11.02
N GLY A 293 -13.49 3.64 -12.05
CA GLY A 293 -13.35 5.09 -11.89
C GLY A 293 -11.98 5.55 -11.36
N LEU A 294 -11.02 4.63 -11.21
CA LEU A 294 -9.64 4.92 -10.80
C LEU A 294 -8.62 4.61 -11.92
N ASP A 295 -9.06 4.64 -13.19
CA ASP A 295 -8.20 4.52 -14.38
C ASP A 295 -7.52 5.86 -14.76
N HIS A 296 -7.37 6.75 -13.78
CA HIS A 296 -6.65 8.00 -13.96
C HIS A 296 -5.15 7.73 -14.21
N PRO A 297 -4.50 8.39 -15.19
CA PRO A 297 -3.10 8.13 -15.53
C PRO A 297 -2.12 8.20 -14.37
N LYS A 298 -2.36 9.06 -13.36
CA LYS A 298 -1.53 9.12 -12.15
C LYS A 298 -1.64 7.88 -11.26
N VAL A 299 -2.84 7.31 -11.13
CA VAL A 299 -3.04 6.07 -10.36
C VAL A 299 -2.30 4.95 -11.06
N ILE A 300 -2.47 4.82 -12.38
CA ILE A 300 -1.75 3.81 -13.17
C ILE A 300 -0.23 4.03 -13.10
N ALA A 301 0.24 5.28 -13.07
CA ALA A 301 1.65 5.59 -12.93
C ALA A 301 2.21 5.22 -11.55
N HIS A 302 1.43 5.42 -10.48
CA HIS A 302 1.75 4.95 -9.14
C HIS A 302 1.85 3.43 -9.09
N GLU A 303 0.85 2.71 -9.62
CA GLU A 303 0.89 1.25 -9.73
C GLU A 303 2.08 0.76 -10.57
N MET A 304 2.44 1.49 -11.64
CA MET A 304 3.63 1.19 -12.43
C MET A 304 4.92 1.31 -11.60
N GLY A 305 4.97 2.19 -10.60
CA GLY A 305 6.06 2.26 -9.64
C GLY A 305 6.25 0.96 -8.86
N HIS A 306 5.16 0.32 -8.45
CA HIS A 306 5.20 -0.98 -7.81
C HIS A 306 5.71 -2.08 -8.74
N ILE A 307 5.28 -2.07 -10.00
CA ILE A 307 5.81 -2.95 -11.04
C ILE A 307 7.32 -2.77 -11.20
N LEU A 308 7.79 -1.52 -11.25
CA LEU A 308 9.22 -1.19 -11.34
C LEU A 308 10.00 -1.70 -10.12
N GLY A 309 9.36 -1.76 -8.95
CA GLY A 309 9.90 -2.32 -7.71
C GLY A 309 9.94 -1.33 -6.55
N TYR A 310 9.27 -0.18 -6.67
CA TYR A 310 9.15 0.79 -5.57
C TYR A 310 7.97 0.43 -4.67
N PRO A 311 8.16 0.39 -3.33
CA PRO A 311 7.03 0.23 -2.42
C PRO A 311 6.28 1.55 -2.26
N ASP A 312 5.14 1.47 -1.59
CA ASP A 312 4.43 2.63 -1.08
C ASP A 312 5.26 3.44 -0.09
N CYS A 313 5.00 4.74 -0.08
CA CYS A 313 5.69 5.74 0.74
C CYS A 313 4.83 6.17 1.94
N TYR A 314 4.24 5.20 2.63
CA TYR A 314 3.53 5.46 3.88
C TYR A 314 3.81 4.36 4.91
N PHE A 315 3.59 4.66 6.18
CA PHE A 315 3.57 3.67 7.25
C PHE A 315 2.16 3.47 7.77
N GLU A 316 1.84 2.20 7.98
CA GLU A 316 0.78 1.82 8.91
C GLU A 316 1.45 1.45 10.23
N ALA A 317 0.95 2.02 11.32
CA ALA A 317 1.41 1.75 12.68
C ALA A 317 0.21 1.60 13.62
N TRP A 318 0.35 0.84 14.70
CA TRP A 318 -0.69 0.75 15.72
C TRP A 318 -0.45 1.74 16.85
N ASP A 319 -1.38 2.66 17.07
CA ASP A 319 -1.42 3.53 18.24
C ASP A 319 -2.18 2.81 19.37
N LYS A 320 -1.45 2.38 20.39
CA LYS A 320 -2.02 1.66 21.53
C LYS A 320 -2.92 2.56 22.38
N GLU A 321 -2.60 3.84 22.52
CA GLU A 321 -3.40 4.75 23.36
C GLU A 321 -4.75 5.07 22.71
N LYS A 322 -4.76 5.19 21.39
CA LYS A 322 -5.99 5.43 20.61
C LYS A 322 -6.69 4.15 20.16
N GLU A 323 -6.09 2.99 20.39
CA GLU A 323 -6.54 1.69 19.85
C GLU A 323 -6.88 1.77 18.36
N ALA A 324 -5.99 2.40 17.57
CA ALA A 324 -6.25 2.70 16.17
C ALA A 324 -5.01 2.57 15.29
N PHE A 325 -5.21 2.23 14.01
CA PHE A 325 -4.16 2.32 13.01
C PHE A 325 -3.90 3.77 12.61
N LEU A 326 -2.63 4.16 12.65
CA LEU A 326 -2.13 5.40 12.10
C LEU A 326 -1.65 5.17 10.69
N TYR A 327 -2.05 6.05 9.79
CA TYR A 327 -1.49 6.17 8.45
C TYR A 327 -0.57 7.39 8.42
N LEU A 328 0.72 7.17 8.21
CA LEU A 328 1.74 8.21 8.23
C LEU A 328 2.34 8.34 6.83
N ASP A 329 2.04 9.45 6.16
CA ASP A 329 2.67 9.82 4.89
C ASP A 329 4.11 10.28 5.15
N LEU A 330 5.06 9.70 4.42
CA LEU A 330 6.49 10.00 4.55
C LEU A 330 6.94 11.19 3.73
N ASP A 331 6.08 11.66 2.82
CA ASP A 331 6.29 12.89 2.08
C ASP A 331 5.23 13.93 2.47
N PRO A 332 5.45 14.68 3.57
CA PRO A 332 4.48 15.66 4.04
C PRO A 332 4.22 16.79 3.05
N MET A 333 5.11 16.99 2.07
CA MET A 333 4.92 17.99 1.02
C MET A 333 4.03 17.46 -0.12
N GLY A 334 3.81 16.14 -0.19
CA GLY A 334 2.98 15.48 -1.19
C GLY A 334 3.49 15.65 -2.62
N ASN A 335 4.80 15.74 -2.80
CA ASN A 335 5.46 15.95 -4.10
C ASN A 335 5.91 14.64 -4.76
N ASN A 336 5.97 13.52 -4.04
CA ASN A 336 6.38 12.22 -4.53
C ASN A 336 5.15 11.37 -4.89
N LEU A 337 5.06 10.97 -6.17
CA LEU A 337 3.94 10.21 -6.72
C LEU A 337 3.79 8.81 -6.10
N MET A 338 4.85 8.25 -5.50
CA MET A 338 4.76 7.00 -4.75
C MET A 338 4.19 7.18 -3.33
N CYS A 339 4.02 8.41 -2.86
CA CYS A 339 3.40 8.73 -1.57
C CYS A 339 1.98 9.28 -1.77
N ASN A 340 1.79 10.09 -2.80
CA ASN A 340 0.54 10.82 -3.00
C ASN A 340 0.19 10.93 -4.49
N ILE A 341 -1.09 10.78 -4.83
CA ILE A 341 -1.62 10.89 -6.20
C ILE A 341 -2.19 12.28 -6.54
N ASN A 342 -1.90 13.30 -5.73
CA ASN A 342 -2.35 14.66 -5.97
C ASN A 342 -1.76 15.26 -7.26
N GLU A 343 -2.27 16.40 -7.71
CA GLU A 343 -1.87 17.03 -8.98
C GLU A 343 -0.41 17.47 -9.02
N LYS A 344 0.20 17.81 -7.89
CA LYS A 344 1.60 18.27 -7.79
C LYS A 344 2.62 17.14 -7.70
N ALA A 345 2.17 15.94 -7.34
CA ALA A 345 3.05 14.80 -7.17
C ALA A 345 3.70 14.34 -8.50
N VAL A 346 5.02 14.11 -8.43
CA VAL A 346 5.92 13.70 -9.53
C VAL A 346 6.84 12.57 -9.07
N ILE A 347 7.55 11.92 -10.00
CA ILE A 347 8.57 10.92 -9.67
C ILE A 347 9.88 11.64 -9.31
N PRO A 348 10.44 11.45 -8.10
CA PRO A 348 11.70 12.10 -7.71
C PRO A 348 12.91 11.58 -8.51
N ASP A 349 13.90 12.45 -8.75
CA ASP A 349 15.09 12.12 -9.54
C ASP A 349 15.89 10.90 -9.05
N GLN A 350 15.93 10.69 -7.73
CA GLN A 350 16.60 9.53 -7.14
C GLN A 350 16.02 8.19 -7.62
N TYR A 351 14.74 8.15 -8.01
CA TYR A 351 14.11 6.94 -8.54
C TYR A 351 14.71 6.64 -9.92
N PHE A 352 14.83 7.65 -10.78
CA PHE A 352 15.44 7.49 -12.10
C PHE A 352 16.90 7.02 -12.02
N ASP A 353 17.68 7.54 -11.07
CA ASP A 353 19.07 7.09 -10.84
C ASP A 353 19.12 5.60 -10.48
N GLN A 354 18.22 5.14 -9.59
CA GLN A 354 18.11 3.74 -9.22
C GLN A 354 17.64 2.85 -10.37
N LEU A 355 16.68 3.31 -11.19
CA LEU A 355 16.22 2.58 -12.36
C LEU A 355 17.33 2.39 -13.39
N ILE A 356 18.11 3.44 -13.67
CA ILE A 356 19.26 3.35 -14.60
C ILE A 356 20.31 2.39 -14.04
N HIS A 357 20.66 2.55 -12.76
CA HIS A 357 21.66 1.69 -12.12
C HIS A 357 21.24 0.22 -12.12
N SER A 358 19.96 -0.04 -11.87
CA SER A 358 19.42 -1.39 -11.84
C SER A 358 19.21 -1.92 -13.26
N TYR A 359 18.33 -1.36 -14.07
CA TYR A 359 17.90 -1.98 -15.32
C TYR A 359 18.83 -1.77 -16.51
N CYS A 360 19.67 -0.73 -16.50
CA CYS A 360 20.43 -0.28 -17.70
C CYS A 360 21.94 -0.52 -17.63
N ARG A 361 22.43 -1.10 -16.53
CA ARG A 361 23.80 -1.58 -16.35
C ARG A 361 23.78 -3.09 -16.22
#